data_AF-A0A242D914-F1
#
_entry.id   AF-A0A242D914-F1
#
_cell.length_a   1.000
_cell.length_b   1.000
_cell.length_c   1.000
_cell.angle_alpha   90.00
_cell.angle_beta   90.00
_cell.angle_gamma   90.00
#
_symmetry.space_group_name_H-M   'P 1'
#
loop_
_entity.id
_entity.type
_entity.pdbx_description
1 polymer ?
#
loop_
_entity_poly.entity_id
_entity_poly.type
_entity_poly.pdbx_seq_one_letter_code
_entity_poly.pdbx_strand_id
1 'polypeptide(L)'
;MTKTARKYIIRTYLIFWGVILLIGAVMFATKSQQPSTILQILSSWTPTIVVVAFWKKIRPETKLSMFIKEKFSTPLQLKTVGMVVGIHLLLLLGSLLIMSHLLKQPLHELIILTPSFLLISALSHVVRGPLGEELGWRGFLLEELGKTHQLLTASIILGFVWSGWHFPLWLMSGYSGIDLVYYILFFTLWCVSQSIIMTFLYQKNTNLLIPMSFHFFSNYFLGLQNSELLGLLKINASLCFIVAVFCGGLLYRGKIKG
;
A
#
# COMPACT_ATOMS: atom_id res chain seq x y z
N MET A 1 1.40 -2.03 21.71
CA MET A 1 0.67 -2.87 20.72
C MET A 1 -0.21 -3.91 21.43
N THR A 2 -1.46 -4.08 21.02
CA THR A 2 -2.40 -5.06 21.62
C THR A 2 -2.00 -6.51 21.31
N LYS A 3 -2.43 -7.47 22.16
CA LYS A 3 -2.27 -8.92 21.90
C LYS A 3 -2.94 -9.33 20.59
N THR A 4 -4.06 -8.69 20.26
CA THR A 4 -4.83 -8.90 19.03
C THR A 4 -4.04 -8.48 17.79
N ALA A 5 -3.49 -7.25 17.76
CA ALA A 5 -2.64 -6.78 16.68
C ALA A 5 -1.46 -7.71 16.42
N ARG A 6 -0.73 -8.11 17.49
CA ARG A 6 0.41 -9.03 17.36
C ARG A 6 0.02 -10.38 16.75
N LYS A 7 -1.08 -10.98 17.24
CA LYS A 7 -1.59 -12.26 16.70
C LYS A 7 -2.02 -12.13 15.25
N TYR A 8 -2.62 -11.00 14.87
CA TYR A 8 -3.00 -10.72 13.50
C TYR A 8 -1.78 -10.67 12.59
N ILE A 9 -0.76 -9.87 12.93
CA ILE A 9 0.48 -9.75 12.15
C ILE A 9 1.11 -11.13 11.93
N ILE A 10 1.27 -11.92 13.01
CA ILE A 10 1.87 -13.26 12.93
C ILE A 10 1.07 -14.16 11.98
N ARG A 11 -0.27 -14.20 12.09
CA ARG A 11 -1.11 -15.03 11.22
C ARG A 11 -1.04 -14.58 9.76
N THR A 12 -1.05 -13.28 9.52
CA THR A 12 -0.93 -12.72 8.17
C THR A 12 0.38 -13.14 7.52
N TYR A 13 1.49 -13.00 8.23
CA TYR A 13 2.80 -13.43 7.73
C TYR A 13 2.89 -14.94 7.53
N LEU A 14 2.38 -15.75 8.46
CA LEU A 14 2.39 -17.21 8.32
C LEU A 14 1.59 -17.68 7.10
N ILE A 15 0.38 -17.13 6.91
CA ILE A 15 -0.46 -17.48 5.76
C ILE A 15 0.19 -16.98 4.47
N PHE A 16 0.74 -15.76 4.46
CA PHE A 16 1.47 -15.21 3.33
C PHE A 16 2.65 -16.08 2.92
N TRP A 17 3.53 -16.45 3.84
CA TRP A 17 4.64 -17.34 3.55
C TRP A 17 4.18 -18.73 3.09
N GLY A 18 3.08 -19.25 3.63
CA GLY A 18 2.44 -20.46 3.13
C GLY A 18 2.00 -20.34 1.66
N VAL A 19 1.40 -19.21 1.26
CA VAL A 19 1.01 -18.95 -0.13
C VAL A 19 2.23 -18.77 -1.03
N ILE A 20 3.31 -18.13 -0.56
CA ILE A 20 4.58 -18.02 -1.30
C ILE A 20 5.21 -19.40 -1.55
N LEU A 21 5.21 -20.29 -0.56
CA LEU A 21 5.68 -21.67 -0.72
C LEU A 21 4.81 -22.44 -1.72
N LEU A 22 3.49 -22.24 -1.68
CA LEU A 22 2.57 -22.82 -2.65
C LEU A 22 2.85 -22.33 -4.07
N ILE A 23 3.11 -21.02 -4.24
CA ILE A 23 3.52 -20.44 -5.53
C ILE A 23 4.77 -21.15 -6.04
N GLY A 24 5.81 -21.27 -5.21
CA GLY A 24 7.05 -21.96 -5.57
C GLY A 24 6.83 -23.44 -5.95
N ALA A 25 6.02 -24.16 -5.18
CA ALA A 25 5.69 -25.55 -5.46
C ALA A 25 4.94 -25.73 -6.79
N VAL A 26 3.96 -24.87 -7.07
CA VAL A 26 3.22 -24.88 -8.33
C VAL A 26 4.13 -24.55 -9.51
N MET A 27 4.98 -23.52 -9.38
CA MET A 27 5.96 -23.16 -10.41
C MET A 27 6.92 -24.32 -10.69
N PHE A 28 7.43 -24.98 -9.65
CA PHE A 28 8.31 -26.14 -9.78
C PHE A 28 7.60 -27.30 -10.48
N ALA A 29 6.39 -27.66 -10.05
CA ALA A 29 5.63 -28.77 -10.62
C ALA A 29 5.23 -28.53 -12.08
N THR A 30 4.91 -27.27 -12.43
CA THR A 30 4.50 -26.89 -13.79
C THR A 30 5.66 -26.48 -14.69
N LYS A 31 6.89 -26.42 -14.15
CA LYS A 31 8.08 -25.84 -14.81
C LYS A 31 7.85 -24.41 -15.31
N SER A 32 6.94 -23.66 -14.67
CA SER A 32 6.67 -22.26 -15.02
C SER A 32 7.76 -21.35 -14.46
N GLN A 33 8.24 -20.40 -15.27
CA GLN A 33 9.18 -19.37 -14.83
C GLN A 33 8.50 -18.20 -14.13
N GLN A 34 7.17 -18.05 -14.28
CA GLN A 34 6.42 -16.94 -13.71
C GLN A 34 5.30 -17.46 -12.79
N PRO A 35 5.05 -16.77 -11.66
CA PRO A 35 3.97 -17.15 -10.77
C PRO A 35 2.60 -16.86 -11.40
N SER A 36 1.64 -17.77 -11.21
CA SER A 36 0.26 -17.55 -11.65
C SER A 36 -0.31 -16.25 -11.08
N THR A 37 -0.91 -15.41 -11.93
CA THR A 37 -1.56 -14.17 -11.53
C THR A 37 -2.58 -14.39 -10.42
N ILE A 38 -3.31 -15.51 -10.45
CA ILE A 38 -4.30 -15.86 -9.43
C ILE A 38 -3.62 -16.07 -8.07
N LEU A 39 -2.51 -16.81 -8.03
CA LEU A 39 -1.80 -17.03 -6.77
C LEU A 39 -1.14 -15.75 -6.25
N GLN A 40 -0.67 -14.88 -7.14
CA GLN A 40 -0.17 -13.55 -6.75
C GLN A 40 -1.27 -12.69 -6.12
N ILE A 41 -2.47 -12.67 -6.70
CA ILE A 41 -3.64 -11.99 -6.13
C ILE A 41 -3.98 -12.60 -4.77
N LEU A 42 -4.06 -13.92 -4.67
CA LEU A 42 -4.35 -14.59 -3.40
C LEU A 42 -3.32 -14.25 -2.31
N SER A 43 -2.05 -14.15 -2.70
CA SER A 43 -0.95 -13.72 -1.83
C SER A 43 -1.19 -12.31 -1.30
N SER A 44 -1.51 -11.34 -2.17
CA SER A 44 -1.76 -9.95 -1.73
C SER A 44 -3.03 -9.79 -0.90
N TRP A 45 -3.98 -10.70 -1.00
CA TRP A 45 -5.21 -10.69 -0.21
C TRP A 45 -5.04 -11.29 1.20
N THR A 46 -3.86 -11.82 1.54
CA THR A 46 -3.61 -12.45 2.84
C THR A 46 -4.00 -11.59 4.05
N PRO A 47 -3.80 -10.26 4.09
CA PRO A 47 -4.22 -9.43 5.22
C PRO A 47 -5.74 -9.44 5.41
N THR A 48 -6.52 -9.38 4.33
CA THR A 48 -7.98 -9.45 4.35
C THR A 48 -8.48 -10.86 4.65
N ILE A 49 -7.86 -11.89 4.06
CA ILE A 49 -8.19 -13.29 4.33
C ILE A 49 -8.08 -13.59 5.82
N VAL A 50 -7.04 -13.10 6.51
CA VAL A 50 -6.89 -13.30 7.95
C VAL A 50 -8.03 -12.65 8.73
N VAL A 51 -8.44 -11.43 8.37
CA VAL A 51 -9.57 -10.75 9.01
C VAL A 51 -10.85 -11.56 8.83
N VAL A 52 -11.16 -11.95 7.59
CA VAL A 52 -12.42 -12.64 7.24
C VAL A 52 -12.46 -14.04 7.85
N ALA A 53 -11.43 -14.86 7.63
CA ALA A 53 -11.41 -16.26 8.04
C ALA A 53 -11.30 -16.43 9.56
N PHE A 54 -10.60 -15.53 10.25
CA PHE A 54 -10.38 -15.62 11.69
C PHE A 54 -11.24 -14.66 12.51
N TRP A 55 -12.24 -13.99 11.91
CA TRP A 55 -13.02 -12.95 12.58
C TRP A 55 -13.58 -13.40 13.93
N LYS A 56 -14.30 -14.54 13.98
CA LYS A 56 -14.88 -15.08 15.23
C LYS A 56 -13.83 -15.36 16.31
N LYS A 57 -12.59 -15.70 15.92
CA LYS A 57 -11.48 -15.95 16.85
C LYS A 57 -10.79 -14.66 17.31
N ILE A 58 -10.93 -13.58 16.54
CA ILE A 58 -10.32 -12.28 16.80
C ILE A 58 -11.27 -11.39 17.61
N ARG A 59 -12.55 -11.32 17.23
CA ARG A 59 -13.62 -10.54 17.89
C ARG A 59 -14.90 -11.37 18.01
N PRO A 60 -14.99 -12.30 18.98
CA PRO A 60 -16.14 -13.22 19.12
C PRO A 60 -17.47 -12.50 19.34
N GLU A 61 -17.44 -11.34 20.02
CA GLU A 61 -18.63 -10.57 20.39
C GLU A 61 -19.26 -9.75 19.25
N THR A 62 -18.59 -9.66 18.09
CA THR A 62 -19.02 -8.78 16.98
C THR A 62 -19.16 -9.54 15.67
N LYS A 63 -20.11 -9.15 14.82
CA LYS A 63 -20.28 -9.73 13.48
C LYS A 63 -19.34 -9.05 12.48
N LEU A 64 -18.72 -9.85 11.60
CA LEU A 64 -17.87 -9.37 10.51
C LEU A 64 -18.60 -8.38 9.59
N SER A 65 -19.87 -8.65 9.28
CA SER A 65 -20.68 -7.78 8.43
C SER A 65 -20.89 -6.39 9.03
N MET A 66 -21.01 -6.29 10.36
CA MET A 66 -21.14 -4.99 11.04
C MET A 66 -19.83 -4.20 10.93
N PHE A 67 -18.69 -4.86 11.14
CA PHE A 67 -17.38 -4.25 10.96
C PHE A 67 -17.17 -3.76 9.52
N ILE A 68 -17.43 -4.60 8.51
CA ILE A 68 -17.27 -4.20 7.10
C ILE A 68 -18.20 -3.02 6.80
N LYS A 69 -19.48 -3.08 7.20
CA LYS A 69 -20.43 -2.00 6.98
C LYS A 69 -19.95 -0.69 7.61
N GLU A 70 -19.45 -0.73 8.84
CA GLU A 70 -18.88 0.44 9.53
C GLU A 70 -17.80 1.11 8.67
N LYS A 71 -16.84 0.34 8.13
CA LYS A 71 -15.71 0.86 7.34
C LYS A 71 -16.10 1.59 6.05
N PHE A 72 -17.31 1.36 5.52
CA PHE A 72 -17.80 1.97 4.28
C PHE A 72 -19.02 2.88 4.48
N SER A 73 -19.48 3.04 5.72
CA SER A 73 -20.74 3.73 6.04
C SER A 73 -20.69 5.26 5.93
N THR A 74 -19.50 5.86 6.15
CA THR A 74 -19.35 7.32 6.10
C THR A 74 -19.38 7.79 4.64
N PRO A 75 -20.23 8.76 4.24
CA PRO A 75 -20.19 9.29 2.89
C PRO A 75 -18.81 9.86 2.50
N LEU A 76 -18.47 9.76 1.22
CA LEU A 76 -17.21 10.32 0.72
C LEU A 76 -17.29 11.85 0.69
N GLN A 77 -16.33 12.49 1.36
CA GLN A 77 -16.20 13.94 1.33
C GLN A 77 -15.38 14.36 0.11
N LEU A 78 -15.98 15.16 -0.77
CA LEU A 78 -15.34 15.62 -2.01
C LEU A 78 -13.99 16.31 -1.76
N LYS A 79 -13.86 17.04 -0.65
CA LYS A 79 -12.60 17.67 -0.24
C LYS A 79 -11.50 16.63 -0.04
N THR A 80 -11.77 15.55 0.68
CA THR A 80 -10.78 14.50 0.95
C THR A 80 -10.44 13.73 -0.32
N VAL A 81 -11.45 13.43 -1.16
CA VAL A 81 -11.23 12.83 -2.49
C VAL A 81 -10.35 13.73 -3.36
N GLY A 82 -10.63 15.03 -3.41
CA GLY A 82 -9.83 16.02 -4.10
C GLY A 82 -8.40 16.10 -3.59
N MET A 83 -8.18 15.94 -2.27
CA MET A 83 -6.83 15.83 -1.71
C MET A 83 -6.10 14.57 -2.18
N VAL A 84 -6.77 13.41 -2.23
CA VAL A 84 -6.17 12.17 -2.77
C VAL A 84 -5.70 12.39 -4.19
N VAL A 85 -6.57 12.90 -5.07
CA VAL A 85 -6.25 13.14 -6.48
C VAL A 85 -5.15 14.19 -6.62
N GLY A 86 -5.28 15.33 -5.93
CA GLY A 86 -4.31 16.42 -5.99
C GLY A 86 -2.92 16.01 -5.54
N ILE A 87 -2.79 15.25 -4.44
CA ILE A 87 -1.50 14.72 -4.00
C ILE A 87 -0.85 13.86 -5.09
N HIS A 88 -1.60 12.94 -5.69
CA HIS A 88 -1.03 12.05 -6.71
C HIS A 88 -0.66 12.76 -8.01
N LEU A 89 -1.46 13.75 -8.45
CA LEU A 89 -1.12 14.56 -9.62
C LEU A 89 0.18 15.35 -9.39
N LEU A 90 0.36 15.91 -8.19
CA LEU A 90 1.59 16.62 -7.83
C LEU A 90 2.79 15.67 -7.73
N LEU A 91 2.62 14.48 -7.14
CA LEU A 91 3.68 13.46 -7.07
C LEU A 91 4.08 12.97 -8.46
N LEU A 92 3.11 12.68 -9.34
CA LEU A 92 3.35 12.25 -10.71
C LEU A 92 4.08 13.34 -11.52
N LEU A 93 3.57 14.58 -11.48
CA LEU A 93 4.18 15.70 -12.19
C LEU A 93 5.60 15.95 -11.69
N GLY A 94 5.81 15.99 -10.37
CA GLY A 94 7.13 16.16 -9.78
C GLY A 94 8.10 15.06 -10.18
N SER A 95 7.65 13.80 -10.15
CA SER A 95 8.46 12.64 -10.57
C SER A 95 8.87 12.74 -12.04
N LEU A 96 7.92 13.02 -12.94
CA LEU A 96 8.17 13.15 -14.37
C LEU A 96 9.12 14.31 -14.70
N LEU A 97 8.95 15.47 -14.05
CA LEU A 97 9.83 16.62 -14.26
C LEU A 97 11.27 16.34 -13.82
N ILE A 98 11.45 15.69 -12.65
CA ILE A 98 12.77 15.31 -12.16
C ILE A 98 13.39 14.26 -13.10
N MET A 99 12.65 13.23 -13.50
CA MET A 99 13.15 12.21 -14.43
C MET A 99 13.50 12.78 -15.80
N SER A 100 12.67 13.67 -16.34
CA SER A 100 12.94 14.39 -17.59
C SER A 100 14.24 15.18 -17.53
N HIS A 101 14.48 15.87 -16.42
CA HIS A 101 15.73 16.60 -16.22
C HIS A 101 16.95 15.67 -16.12
N LEU A 102 16.85 14.59 -15.34
CA LEU A 102 17.94 13.64 -15.13
C LEU A 102 18.31 12.86 -16.39
N LEU A 103 17.30 12.42 -17.14
CA LEU A 103 17.47 11.60 -18.35
C LEU A 103 17.61 12.43 -19.63
N LYS A 104 17.39 13.75 -19.56
CA LYS A 104 17.34 14.65 -20.72
C LYS A 104 16.35 14.21 -21.79
N GLN A 105 15.23 13.61 -21.36
CA GLN A 105 14.16 13.11 -22.21
C GLN A 105 12.90 13.94 -22.05
N PRO A 106 12.08 14.12 -23.10
CA PRO A 106 10.81 14.82 -22.99
C PRO A 106 9.79 13.99 -22.20
N LEU A 107 8.85 14.67 -21.52
CA LEU A 107 7.87 14.02 -20.62
C LEU A 107 7.04 12.93 -21.28
N HIS A 108 6.72 13.07 -22.57
CA HIS A 108 5.88 12.10 -23.30
C HIS A 108 6.57 10.76 -23.54
N GLU A 109 7.92 10.69 -23.49
CA GLU A 109 8.67 9.42 -23.56
C GLU A 109 8.68 8.69 -22.21
N LEU A 110 8.44 9.42 -21.11
CA LEU A 110 8.51 8.93 -19.73
C LEU A 110 7.17 8.45 -19.19
N ILE A 111 6.08 8.52 -19.97
CA ILE A 111 4.74 8.12 -19.53
C ILE A 111 4.00 7.34 -20.62
N ILE A 112 3.36 6.24 -20.21
CA ILE A 112 2.57 5.39 -21.09
C ILE A 112 1.09 5.80 -20.96
N LEU A 113 0.54 6.37 -22.04
CA LEU A 113 -0.85 6.87 -22.08
C LEU A 113 -1.74 6.14 -23.09
N THR A 114 -1.28 5.02 -23.65
CA THR A 114 -2.09 4.23 -24.59
C THR A 114 -3.37 3.74 -23.89
N PRO A 115 -4.57 3.96 -24.45
CA PRO A 115 -5.84 3.65 -23.78
C PRO A 115 -5.97 2.20 -23.28
N SER A 116 -5.47 1.23 -24.05
CA SER A 116 -5.47 -0.18 -23.66
C SER A 116 -4.59 -0.44 -22.44
N PHE A 117 -3.40 0.17 -22.38
CA PHE A 117 -2.50 0.05 -21.23
C PHE A 117 -3.11 0.70 -19.99
N LEU A 118 -3.69 1.89 -20.13
CA LEU A 118 -4.39 2.57 -19.02
C LEU A 118 -5.49 1.69 -18.43
N LEU A 119 -6.34 1.09 -19.28
CA LEU A 119 -7.43 0.22 -18.83
C LEU A 119 -6.92 -1.06 -18.15
N ILE A 120 -5.98 -1.78 -18.79
CA ILE A 120 -5.44 -3.04 -18.24
C ILE A 120 -4.69 -2.79 -16.94
N SER A 121 -3.87 -1.73 -16.89
CA SER A 121 -3.13 -1.32 -15.70
C SER A 121 -4.08 -0.97 -14.56
N ALA A 122 -5.13 -0.20 -14.83
CA ALA A 122 -6.13 0.16 -13.83
C ALA A 122 -6.81 -1.10 -13.24
N LEU A 123 -7.30 -2.01 -14.10
CA LEU A 123 -7.96 -3.24 -13.64
C LEU A 123 -7.01 -4.14 -12.82
N SER A 124 -5.77 -4.28 -13.28
CA SER A 124 -4.73 -5.06 -12.60
C SER A 124 -4.42 -4.49 -11.20
N HIS A 125 -4.22 -3.18 -11.10
CA HIS A 125 -3.84 -2.53 -9.84
C HIS A 125 -4.97 -2.43 -8.84
N VAL A 126 -6.24 -2.43 -9.24
CA VAL A 126 -7.37 -2.50 -8.29
C VAL A 126 -7.34 -3.82 -7.51
N VAL A 127 -7.13 -4.95 -8.19
CA VAL A 127 -7.26 -6.29 -7.60
C VAL A 127 -5.99 -6.74 -6.90
N ARG A 128 -4.80 -6.36 -7.40
CA ARG A 128 -3.52 -6.87 -6.90
C ARG A 128 -2.97 -6.16 -5.67
N GLY A 129 -3.68 -5.17 -5.10
CA GLY A 129 -3.26 -4.51 -3.87
C GLY A 129 -4.41 -3.94 -3.05
N PRO A 130 -4.87 -2.71 -3.33
CA PRO A 130 -5.76 -1.93 -2.48
C PRO A 130 -7.03 -2.67 -2.04
N LEU A 131 -7.70 -3.42 -2.92
CA LEU A 131 -8.93 -4.12 -2.57
C LEU A 131 -8.68 -5.28 -1.58
N GLY A 132 -7.57 -6.01 -1.75
CA GLY A 132 -7.20 -7.18 -0.94
C GLY A 132 -6.43 -6.83 0.32
N GLU A 133 -5.81 -5.66 0.39
CA GLU A 133 -4.89 -5.31 1.46
C GLU A 133 -5.51 -4.39 2.52
N GLU A 134 -6.26 -3.36 2.09
CA GLU A 134 -6.57 -2.24 2.97
C GLU A 134 -7.56 -2.57 4.09
N LEU A 135 -8.47 -3.54 3.89
CA LEU A 135 -9.36 -4.01 4.96
C LEU A 135 -8.56 -4.63 6.11
N GLY A 136 -7.48 -5.33 5.79
CA GLY A 136 -6.54 -5.87 6.78
C GLY A 136 -5.66 -4.79 7.41
N TRP A 137 -4.99 -3.98 6.58
CA TRP A 137 -4.00 -3.02 7.06
C TRP A 137 -4.61 -1.80 7.75
N ARG A 138 -5.46 -1.03 7.07
CA ARG A 138 -6.05 0.20 7.66
C ARG A 138 -7.44 -0.02 8.23
N GLY A 139 -8.19 -0.99 7.72
CA GLY A 139 -9.48 -1.37 8.28
C GLY A 139 -9.33 -2.02 9.66
N PHE A 140 -8.37 -2.92 9.83
CA PHE A 140 -8.22 -3.71 11.06
C PHE A 140 -6.96 -3.38 11.87
N LEU A 141 -5.76 -3.51 11.28
CA LEU A 141 -4.52 -3.40 12.05
C LEU A 141 -4.26 -1.98 12.55
N LEU A 142 -4.53 -0.96 11.74
CA LEU A 142 -4.42 0.45 12.16
C LEU A 142 -5.34 0.75 13.35
N GLU A 143 -6.59 0.27 13.32
CA GLU A 143 -7.54 0.42 14.42
C GLU A 143 -7.00 -0.24 15.71
N GLU A 144 -6.49 -1.47 15.62
CA GLU A 144 -5.91 -2.17 16.76
C GLU A 144 -4.63 -1.50 17.31
N LEU A 145 -3.79 -0.95 16.44
CA LEU A 145 -2.60 -0.21 16.85
C LEU A 145 -2.97 1.11 17.52
N GLY A 146 -4.01 1.80 17.03
CA GLY A 146 -4.54 3.05 17.56
C GLY A 146 -5.13 2.93 18.97
N LYS A 147 -5.47 1.72 19.44
CA LYS A 147 -5.88 1.48 20.84
C LYS A 147 -4.77 1.69 21.86
N THR A 148 -3.51 1.60 21.44
CA THR A 148 -2.34 1.67 22.35
C THR A 148 -1.28 2.67 21.93
N HIS A 149 -1.43 3.33 20.79
CA HIS A 149 -0.49 4.35 20.31
C HIS A 149 -1.25 5.51 19.68
N GLN A 150 -0.60 6.67 19.63
CA GLN A 150 -1.06 7.79 18.82
C GLN A 150 -1.07 7.40 17.33
N LEU A 151 -1.93 8.06 16.53
CA LEU A 151 -2.12 7.74 15.11
C LEU A 151 -0.83 7.81 14.27
N LEU A 152 0.04 8.79 14.55
CA LEU A 152 1.34 8.87 13.88
C LEU A 152 2.20 7.62 14.17
N THR A 153 2.35 7.25 15.44
CA THR A 153 3.10 6.05 15.83
C THR A 153 2.46 4.77 15.26
N ALA A 154 1.13 4.66 15.31
CA ALA A 154 0.40 3.53 14.75
C ALA A 154 0.62 3.39 13.24
N SER A 155 0.59 4.51 12.50
CA SER A 155 0.83 4.51 11.04
C SER A 155 2.27 4.19 10.67
N ILE A 156 3.27 4.63 11.45
CA ILE A 156 4.68 4.27 11.27
C ILE A 156 4.88 2.77 11.49
N ILE A 157 4.37 2.22 12.61
CA ILE A 157 4.44 0.78 12.90
C ILE A 157 3.79 -0.02 11.76
N LEU A 158 2.58 0.38 11.34
CA LEU A 158 1.89 -0.25 10.23
C LEU A 158 2.71 -0.17 8.93
N GLY A 159 3.36 0.96 8.66
CA GLY A 159 4.21 1.16 7.49
C GLY A 159 5.38 0.16 7.44
N PHE A 160 6.05 -0.07 8.57
CA PHE A 160 7.12 -1.08 8.66
C PHE A 160 6.59 -2.51 8.54
N VAL A 161 5.47 -2.83 9.19
CA VAL A 161 4.82 -4.14 9.07
C VAL A 161 4.40 -4.42 7.63
N TRP A 162 3.88 -3.41 6.94
CA TRP A 162 3.47 -3.52 5.54
C TRP A 162 4.68 -3.62 4.61
N SER A 163 5.72 -2.82 4.83
CA SER A 163 6.98 -2.89 4.11
C SER A 163 7.62 -4.28 4.21
N GLY A 164 7.82 -4.79 5.44
CA GLY A 164 8.43 -6.11 5.66
C GLY A 164 7.64 -7.28 5.07
N TRP A 165 6.34 -7.11 4.84
CA TRP A 165 5.51 -8.13 4.19
C TRP A 165 5.89 -8.31 2.71
N HIS A 166 6.52 -7.31 2.08
CA HIS A 166 7.03 -7.38 0.71
C HIS A 166 8.41 -8.03 0.60
N PHE A 167 8.97 -8.57 1.68
CA PHE A 167 10.32 -9.14 1.68
C PHE A 167 10.59 -10.13 0.52
N PRO A 168 9.69 -11.08 0.17
CA PRO A 168 9.91 -11.93 -0.99
C PRO A 168 10.05 -11.16 -2.31
N LEU A 169 9.29 -10.07 -2.48
CA LEU A 169 9.34 -9.23 -3.68
C LEU A 169 10.68 -8.51 -3.79
N TRP A 170 11.29 -8.13 -2.66
CA TRP A 170 12.62 -7.53 -2.67
C TRP A 170 13.67 -8.49 -3.20
N LEU A 171 13.61 -9.76 -2.77
CA LEU A 171 14.53 -10.80 -3.23
C LEU A 171 14.32 -11.17 -4.72
N MET A 172 13.10 -11.02 -5.22
CA MET A 172 12.74 -11.30 -6.62
C MET A 172 12.83 -10.07 -7.54
N SER A 173 13.29 -8.93 -7.03
CA SER A 173 13.33 -7.67 -7.77
C SER A 173 14.36 -7.65 -8.93
N GLY A 174 15.33 -8.57 -8.90
CA GLY A 174 16.45 -8.60 -9.84
C GLY A 174 17.65 -7.73 -9.42
N TYR A 175 17.52 -6.90 -8.38
CA TYR A 175 18.64 -6.12 -7.83
C TYR A 175 19.54 -6.97 -6.92
N SER A 176 20.82 -6.62 -6.86
CA SER A 176 21.81 -7.23 -5.97
C SER A 176 22.80 -6.19 -5.43
N GLY A 177 23.64 -6.57 -4.46
CA GLY A 177 24.64 -5.68 -3.88
C GLY A 177 24.03 -4.38 -3.32
N ILE A 178 24.67 -3.25 -3.62
CA ILE A 178 24.24 -1.92 -3.13
C ILE A 178 22.88 -1.49 -3.68
N ASP A 179 22.53 -1.89 -4.92
CA ASP A 179 21.25 -1.52 -5.52
C ASP A 179 20.08 -2.20 -4.83
N LEU A 180 20.25 -3.45 -4.36
CA LEU A 180 19.24 -4.11 -3.54
C LEU A 180 19.05 -3.39 -2.20
N VAL A 181 20.13 -2.91 -1.58
CA VAL A 181 20.05 -2.13 -0.33
C VAL A 181 19.26 -0.84 -0.57
N TYR A 182 19.55 -0.12 -1.65
CA TYR A 182 18.78 1.08 -2.01
C TYR A 182 17.33 0.75 -2.32
N TYR A 183 17.06 -0.33 -3.05
CA TYR A 183 15.69 -0.75 -3.34
C TYR A 183 14.90 -0.99 -2.05
N ILE A 184 15.44 -1.77 -1.10
CA ILE A 184 14.79 -2.04 0.20
C ILE A 184 14.58 -0.74 1.00
N LEU A 185 15.60 0.12 1.05
CA LEU A 185 15.54 1.39 1.79
C LEU A 185 14.42 2.29 1.26
N PHE A 186 14.42 2.58 -0.04
CA PHE A 186 13.44 3.48 -0.65
C PHE A 186 12.04 2.85 -0.74
N PHE A 187 11.94 1.53 -0.89
CA PHE A 187 10.66 0.82 -0.77
C PHE A 187 10.08 0.96 0.64
N THR A 188 10.90 0.79 1.67
CA THR A 188 10.49 0.98 3.06
C THR A 188 10.05 2.42 3.32
N LEU A 189 10.84 3.39 2.86
CA LEU A 189 10.51 4.82 2.97
C LEU A 189 9.17 5.13 2.30
N TRP A 190 8.93 4.58 1.11
CA TRP A 190 7.68 4.73 0.37
C TRP A 190 6.48 4.13 1.14
N CYS A 191 6.57 2.87 1.59
CA CYS A 191 5.51 2.22 2.38
C CYS A 191 5.17 2.98 3.67
N VAL A 192 6.18 3.42 4.43
CA VAL A 192 5.98 4.17 5.67
C VAL A 192 5.35 5.53 5.38
N SER A 193 5.84 6.25 4.37
CA SER A 193 5.31 7.55 3.97
C SER A 193 3.84 7.46 3.56
N GLN A 194 3.51 6.51 2.68
CA GLN A 194 2.14 6.24 2.28
C GLN A 194 1.24 5.87 3.47
N SER A 195 1.72 5.04 4.40
CA SER A 195 0.96 4.65 5.59
C SER A 195 0.56 5.86 6.45
N ILE A 196 1.46 6.83 6.61
CA ILE A 196 1.21 8.08 7.34
C ILE A 196 0.17 8.93 6.60
N ILE A 197 0.34 9.14 5.28
CA ILE A 197 -0.57 9.98 4.48
C ILE A 197 -1.97 9.37 4.44
N MET A 198 -2.07 8.05 4.19
CA MET A 198 -3.35 7.33 4.22
C MET A 198 -4.04 7.43 5.57
N THR A 199 -3.29 7.32 6.68
CA THR A 199 -3.84 7.48 8.03
C THR A 199 -4.39 8.89 8.24
N PHE A 200 -3.65 9.91 7.81
CA PHE A 200 -4.11 11.32 7.87
C PHE A 200 -5.39 11.56 7.07
N LEU A 201 -5.47 11.04 5.84
CA LEU A 201 -6.65 11.18 4.99
C LEU A 201 -7.84 10.39 5.54
N TYR A 202 -7.59 9.18 6.05
CA TYR A 202 -8.63 8.32 6.62
C TYR A 202 -9.21 8.90 7.91
N GLN A 203 -8.41 9.62 8.71
CA GLN A 203 -8.92 10.37 9.86
C GLN A 203 -9.84 11.52 9.44
N LYS A 204 -9.61 12.16 8.29
CA LYS A 204 -10.47 13.24 7.78
C LYS A 204 -11.81 12.73 7.25
N ASN A 205 -11.81 11.55 6.65
CA ASN A 205 -13.02 10.91 6.17
C ASN A 205 -12.91 9.41 6.41
N THR A 206 -13.62 8.94 7.43
CA THR A 206 -13.60 7.56 7.95
C THR A 206 -14.33 6.58 7.04
N ASN A 207 -14.07 6.64 5.74
CA ASN A 207 -14.46 5.65 4.75
C ASN A 207 -13.20 4.98 4.19
N LEU A 208 -13.15 3.64 4.23
CA LEU A 208 -11.98 2.86 3.82
C LEU A 208 -11.68 2.95 2.31
N LEU A 209 -12.64 3.43 1.51
CA LEU A 209 -12.36 3.79 0.11
C LEU A 209 -11.29 4.88 -0.01
N ILE A 210 -11.10 5.75 0.98
CA ILE A 210 -10.06 6.79 0.94
C ILE A 210 -8.65 6.20 0.87
N PRO A 211 -8.19 5.36 1.84
CA PRO A 211 -6.89 4.70 1.73
C PRO A 211 -6.84 3.71 0.55
N MET A 212 -7.93 3.01 0.21
CA MET A 212 -7.96 2.14 -0.98
C MET A 212 -7.70 2.89 -2.28
N SER A 213 -8.35 4.03 -2.49
CA SER A 213 -8.11 4.88 -3.66
C SER A 213 -6.72 5.49 -3.64
N PHE A 214 -6.20 5.89 -2.47
CA PHE A 214 -4.84 6.40 -2.36
C PHE A 214 -3.81 5.34 -2.79
N HIS A 215 -3.90 4.13 -2.22
CA HIS A 215 -3.01 3.03 -2.58
C HIS A 215 -3.15 2.64 -4.07
N PHE A 216 -4.38 2.61 -4.60
CA PHE A 216 -4.61 2.39 -6.03
C PHE A 216 -3.86 3.42 -6.89
N PHE A 217 -4.06 4.72 -6.63
CA PHE A 217 -3.43 5.76 -7.43
C PHE A 217 -1.90 5.74 -7.30
N SER A 218 -1.37 5.44 -6.11
CA SER A 218 0.07 5.31 -5.90
C SER A 218 0.68 4.21 -6.78
N ASN A 219 0.05 3.03 -6.84
CA ASN A 219 0.53 1.94 -7.68
C ASN A 219 0.31 2.23 -9.17
N TYR A 220 -0.88 2.75 -9.51
CA TYR A 220 -1.26 3.02 -10.89
C TYR A 220 -0.34 4.07 -11.53
N PHE A 221 -0.15 5.24 -10.89
CA PHE A 221 0.70 6.29 -11.44
C PHE A 221 2.19 5.96 -11.44
N LEU A 222 2.66 5.12 -10.53
CA LEU A 222 4.01 4.58 -10.61
C LEU A 222 4.15 3.66 -11.83
N GLY A 223 3.16 2.78 -12.06
CA GLY A 223 3.14 1.84 -13.19
C GLY A 223 2.94 2.50 -14.57
N LEU A 224 2.47 3.75 -14.64
CA LEU A 224 2.40 4.50 -15.90
C LEU A 224 3.74 5.10 -16.34
N GLN A 225 4.72 5.19 -15.44
CA GLN A 225 6.01 5.82 -15.75
C GLN A 225 6.94 4.83 -16.44
N ASN A 226 7.41 5.21 -17.63
CA ASN A 226 8.30 4.41 -18.46
C ASN A 226 9.76 4.73 -18.13
N SER A 227 10.24 4.24 -17.00
CA SER A 227 11.63 4.45 -16.57
C SER A 227 12.12 3.32 -15.67
N GLU A 228 13.43 3.29 -15.42
CA GLU A 228 14.05 2.32 -14.53
C GLU A 228 13.45 2.39 -13.11
N LEU A 229 13.09 1.23 -12.56
CA LEU A 229 12.26 1.12 -11.37
C LEU A 229 12.95 1.68 -10.11
N LEU A 230 14.25 1.48 -9.94
CA LEU A 230 14.97 1.97 -8.76
C LEU A 230 15.06 3.50 -8.76
N GLY A 231 15.31 4.12 -9.91
CA GLY A 231 15.28 5.56 -10.10
C GLY A 231 13.90 6.15 -9.79
N LEU A 232 12.83 5.54 -10.33
CA LEU A 232 11.46 5.93 -10.03
C LEU A 232 11.15 5.81 -8.54
N LEU A 233 11.54 4.68 -7.93
CA LEU A 233 11.29 4.42 -6.52
C LEU A 233 12.01 5.45 -5.64
N LYS A 234 13.27 5.80 -5.92
CA LYS A 234 14.04 6.82 -5.20
C LYS A 234 13.33 8.17 -5.19
N ILE A 235 12.88 8.63 -6.35
CA ILE A 235 12.24 9.94 -6.51
C ILE A 235 10.86 9.95 -5.85
N ASN A 236 10.03 8.96 -6.16
CA ASN A 236 8.67 8.87 -5.63
C ASN A 236 8.69 8.71 -4.10
N ALA A 237 9.55 7.83 -3.55
CA ALA A 237 9.77 7.69 -2.10
C ALA A 237 10.13 9.03 -1.44
N SER A 238 11.03 9.80 -2.05
CA SER A 238 11.49 11.09 -1.51
C SER A 238 10.38 12.15 -1.54
N LEU A 239 9.66 12.28 -2.66
CA LEU A 239 8.54 13.21 -2.78
C LEU A 239 7.39 12.84 -1.82
N CYS A 240 7.06 11.55 -1.73
CA CYS A 240 6.05 11.06 -0.79
C CYS A 240 6.46 11.31 0.66
N PHE A 241 7.75 11.15 0.99
CA PHE A 241 8.25 11.43 2.33
C PHE A 241 8.03 12.88 2.75
N ILE A 242 8.22 13.85 1.83
CA ILE A 242 7.95 15.27 2.11
C ILE A 242 6.47 15.48 2.49
N VAL A 243 5.54 14.88 1.71
CA VAL A 243 4.10 14.94 2.00
C VAL A 243 3.79 14.25 3.33
N ALA A 244 4.42 13.11 3.60
CA ALA A 244 4.25 12.36 4.84
C ALA A 244 4.73 13.12 6.08
N VAL A 245 5.84 13.86 5.99
CA VAL A 245 6.31 14.73 7.09
C VAL A 245 5.27 15.79 7.42
N PHE A 246 4.68 16.43 6.40
CA PHE A 246 3.62 17.42 6.61
C PHE A 246 2.37 16.79 7.24
N CYS A 247 1.86 15.69 6.68
CA CYS A 247 0.71 14.96 7.22
C CYS A 247 0.97 14.43 8.64
N GLY A 248 2.18 13.90 8.89
CA GLY A 248 2.61 13.40 10.18
C GLY A 248 2.70 14.50 11.23
N GLY A 249 3.18 15.69 10.87
CA GLY A 249 3.16 16.87 11.74
C GLY A 249 1.74 17.29 12.15
N LEU A 250 0.76 17.17 11.23
CA LEU A 250 -0.65 17.44 11.54
C LEU A 250 -1.26 16.37 12.45
N LEU A 251 -0.92 15.08 12.22
CA LEU A 251 -1.32 13.97 13.10
C LEU A 251 -0.76 14.13 14.52
N TYR A 252 0.52 14.48 14.64
CA TYR A 252 1.20 14.66 15.93
C TYR A 252 0.59 15.79 16.77
N ARG A 253 0.26 16.92 16.12
CA ARG A 253 -0.30 18.09 16.81
C ARG A 253 -1.76 17.94 17.22
N GLY A 254 -2.43 16.83 16.88
CA GLY A 254 -3.87 16.63 17.11
C GLY A 254 -4.75 17.70 16.45
N LYS A 255 -4.22 18.47 15.49
CA LYS A 255 -4.87 19.65 14.88
C LYS A 255 -5.96 19.30 13.86
N ILE A 256 -6.49 18.09 13.92
CA ILE A 256 -7.56 17.63 13.02
C ILE A 256 -8.82 17.50 13.86
N LYS A 257 -9.46 18.65 14.12
CA LYS A 257 -10.90 18.68 14.43
C LYS A 257 -11.62 18.63 13.08
N GLY A 258 -12.53 17.66 12.95
CA GLY A 258 -13.42 17.52 11.80
C GLY A 258 -14.28 18.75 11.59
#